data_AF-A0A381VJP1-F1
#
_entry.id   AF-A0A381VJP1-F1
#
_cell.length_a   1.000
_cell.length_b   1.000
_cell.length_c   1.000
_cell.angle_alpha   90.00
_cell.angle_beta   90.00
_cell.angle_gamma   90.00
#
_symmetry.space_group_name_H-M   'P 1'
#
loop_
_entity.id
_entity.type
_entity.pdbx_description
1 polymer ?
#
loop_
_entity_poly.entity_id
_entity_poly.type
_entity_poly.pdbx_seq_one_letter_code
_entity_poly.pdbx_strand_id
1 'polypeptide(L)'
;MDKERVYLVPSGEDQQQHPQGPPPVLSPDAEMFMRGQHIFMGEVTQETMKPLMDWIIAENFNRERKQKELTLGICSPGGDLNACFALVDIM
;
A
#
# COMPACT_ATOMS: atom_id res chain seq x y z
N MET A 1 6.68 33.41 45.72
CA MET A 1 6.41 34.84 45.55
C MET A 1 5.44 34.98 44.41
N ASP A 2 4.19 34.79 44.80
CA ASP A 2 2.97 34.92 44.03
C ASP A 2 2.80 36.35 43.49
N LYS A 3 2.43 36.45 42.22
CA LYS A 3 1.53 37.51 41.73
C LYS A 3 0.53 36.88 40.78
N GLU A 4 -0.45 36.25 41.41
CA GLU A 4 -1.77 35.99 40.85
C GLU A 4 -2.53 37.31 40.62
N ARG A 5 -3.54 37.25 39.74
CA ARG A 5 -4.53 38.28 39.36
C ARG A 5 -3.98 39.42 38.53
N VAL A 6 -4.51 39.67 37.33
CA VAL A 6 -5.92 39.96 37.02
C VAL A 6 -6.12 39.64 35.51
N TYR A 7 -7.14 38.97 34.97
CA TYR A 7 -8.58 38.97 35.20
C TYR A 7 -9.20 37.63 34.71
N LEU A 8 -10.08 37.06 35.54
CA LEU A 8 -11.43 36.50 35.29
C LEU A 8 -11.74 35.56 34.09
N VAL A 9 -12.61 34.61 34.40
CA VAL A 9 -12.92 33.30 33.79
C VAL A 9 -13.97 33.36 32.63
N PRO A 10 -14.50 32.24 32.08
CA PRO A 10 -14.42 31.80 30.68
C PRO A 10 -15.71 32.08 29.86
N SER A 11 -15.68 31.88 28.53
CA SER A 11 -16.87 31.59 27.70
C SER A 11 -16.43 31.00 26.36
N GLY A 12 -17.24 30.09 25.84
CA GLY A 12 -16.88 29.08 24.86
C GLY A 12 -16.77 29.53 23.40
N GLU A 13 -16.30 28.55 22.63
CA GLU A 13 -16.61 28.25 21.23
C GLU A 13 -16.32 29.32 20.17
N ASP A 14 -15.32 29.06 19.31
CA ASP A 14 -15.54 29.05 17.85
C ASP A 14 -14.34 28.46 17.07
N GLN A 15 -14.56 27.23 16.60
CA GLN A 15 -14.18 26.65 15.31
C GLN A 15 -12.84 27.00 14.64
N GLN A 16 -11.94 26.01 14.65
CA GLN A 16 -11.24 25.63 13.42
C GLN A 16 -11.56 24.17 13.11
N GLN A 17 -12.68 24.00 12.40
CA GLN A 17 -13.04 22.76 11.72
C GLN A 17 -11.95 22.43 10.70
N HIS A 18 -11.15 21.41 10.98
CA HIS A 18 -10.50 20.67 9.90
C HIS A 18 -11.61 20.12 9.01
N PRO A 19 -11.61 20.38 7.68
CA PRO A 19 -12.57 19.73 6.81
C PRO A 19 -12.27 18.23 6.84
N GLN A 20 -13.11 17.49 7.56
CA GLN A 20 -13.25 16.05 7.42
C GLN A 20 -13.89 15.79 6.06
N GLY A 21 -13.08 15.89 5.01
CA GLY A 21 -13.44 15.32 3.71
C GLY A 21 -13.69 13.82 3.89
N PRO A 22 -14.54 13.21 3.03
CA PRO A 22 -14.71 11.77 3.05
C PRO A 22 -13.33 11.10 2.96
N PRO A 23 -13.11 9.97 3.67
CA PRO A 23 -11.85 9.26 3.61
C PRO A 23 -11.48 8.99 2.14
N PRO A 24 -10.20 9.12 1.75
CA PRO A 24 -9.79 8.92 0.38
C PRO A 24 -10.21 7.51 -0.04
N VAL A 25 -11.14 7.43 -0.99
CA VAL A 25 -11.53 6.18 -1.64
C VAL A 25 -10.36 5.74 -2.51
N LEU A 26 -9.72 4.63 -2.12
CA LEU A 26 -8.69 4.01 -2.92
C LEU A 26 -9.31 3.35 -4.14
N SER A 27 -8.56 3.27 -5.24
CA SER A 27 -8.98 2.48 -6.39
C SER A 27 -9.03 0.98 -6.00
N PRO A 28 -9.87 0.17 -6.67
CA PRO A 28 -9.94 -1.26 -6.41
C PRO A 28 -8.57 -1.95 -6.45
N ASP A 29 -7.73 -1.59 -7.43
CA ASP A 29 -6.38 -2.14 -7.57
C ASP A 29 -5.49 -1.80 -6.37
N ALA A 30 -5.57 -0.57 -5.86
CA ALA A 30 -4.79 -0.16 -4.69
C ALA A 30 -5.26 -0.87 -3.42
N GLU A 31 -6.57 -1.06 -3.26
CA GLU A 31 -7.11 -1.82 -2.13
C GLU A 31 -6.67 -3.29 -2.15
N MET A 32 -6.75 -3.94 -3.32
CA MET A 32 -6.26 -5.31 -3.53
C MET A 32 -4.76 -5.42 -3.26
N PHE A 33 -3.97 -4.48 -3.78
CA PHE A 33 -2.51 -4.46 -3.59
C PHE A 33 -2.12 -4.40 -2.12
N MET A 34 -2.76 -3.55 -1.32
CA MET A 34 -2.52 -3.49 0.13
C MET A 34 -2.90 -4.78 0.88
N ARG A 35 -3.74 -5.64 0.29
CA ARG A 35 -4.14 -6.95 0.83
C ARG A 35 -3.24 -8.09 0.34
N GLY A 36 -2.12 -7.78 -0.33
CA GLY A 36 -1.20 -8.79 -0.88
C GLY A 36 -1.69 -9.41 -2.19
N GLN A 37 -2.58 -8.74 -2.92
CA GLN A 37 -3.13 -9.22 -4.19
C GLN A 37 -2.65 -8.35 -5.35
N HIS A 38 -2.10 -8.97 -6.38
CA HIS A 38 -1.64 -8.26 -7.57
C HIS A 38 -2.00 -9.02 -8.84
N ILE A 39 -2.34 -8.29 -9.91
CA ILE A 39 -2.73 -8.88 -11.19
C ILE A 39 -1.71 -8.47 -12.26
N PHE A 40 -1.17 -9.46 -12.95
CA PHE A 40 -0.27 -9.27 -14.08
C PHE A 40 -0.96 -9.65 -15.39
N MET A 41 -1.07 -8.69 -16.31
CA MET A 41 -1.67 -8.87 -17.63
C MET A 41 -0.73 -8.54 -18.79
N GLY A 42 0.54 -8.21 -18.49
CA GLY A 42 1.53 -7.82 -19.48
C GLY A 42 2.18 -9.01 -20.19
N GLU A 43 2.97 -8.73 -21.23
CA GLU A 43 3.89 -9.71 -21.83
C GLU A 43 5.04 -10.05 -20.87
N VAL A 44 5.48 -11.30 -20.86
CA VAL A 44 6.59 -11.74 -20.01
C VAL A 44 7.92 -11.33 -20.62
N THR A 45 8.59 -10.38 -19.99
CA THR A 45 9.96 -9.95 -20.32
C THR A 45 10.76 -9.73 -19.03
N GLN A 46 12.07 -9.54 -19.13
CA GLN A 46 12.88 -9.24 -17.93
C GLN A 46 12.43 -7.94 -17.25
N GLU A 47 12.04 -6.95 -18.04
CA GLU A 47 11.57 -5.64 -17.59
C GLU A 47 10.23 -5.73 -16.87
N THR A 48 9.31 -6.58 -17.34
CA THR A 48 7.97 -6.71 -16.74
C THR A 48 7.96 -7.68 -15.55
N MET A 49 8.87 -8.64 -15.50
CA MET A 49 8.98 -9.57 -14.37
C MET A 49 9.68 -8.95 -13.17
N LYS A 50 10.62 -8.03 -13.38
CA LYS A 50 11.38 -7.43 -12.28
C LYS A 50 10.47 -6.78 -11.20
N PRO A 51 9.46 -5.96 -11.54
CA PRO A 51 8.57 -5.38 -10.54
C PRO A 51 7.77 -6.42 -9.74
N LEU A 52 7.39 -7.55 -10.35
CA LEU A 52 6.70 -8.64 -9.66
C LEU A 52 7.61 -9.31 -8.64
N MET A 53 8.86 -9.60 -9.03
CA MET A 53 9.86 -10.17 -8.11
C MET A 53 10.17 -9.21 -6.95
N ASP A 54 10.39 -7.93 -7.26
CA ASP A 54 10.63 -6.89 -6.25
C ASP A 54 9.47 -6.83 -5.24
N TRP A 55 8.22 -6.90 -5.72
CA TRP A 55 7.03 -6.90 -4.88
C TRP A 55 6.95 -8.15 -3.98
N ILE A 56 7.13 -9.36 -4.53
CA ILE A 56 7.11 -10.62 -3.75
C ILE A 56 8.15 -10.58 -2.64
N ILE A 57 9.38 -10.16 -2.96
CA ILE A 57 10.47 -10.03 -1.99
C ILE A 57 10.11 -8.99 -0.93
N ALA A 58 9.64 -7.80 -1.33
CA ALA A 58 9.29 -6.74 -0.40
C ALA A 58 8.20 -7.16 0.60
N GLU A 59 7.15 -7.83 0.12
CA GLU A 59 6.08 -8.35 0.99
C GLU A 59 6.56 -9.47 1.91
N ASN A 60 7.43 -10.37 1.42
CA ASN A 60 8.02 -11.43 2.25
C ASN A 60 8.88 -10.89 3.41
N PHE A 61 9.54 -9.75 3.21
CA PHE A 61 10.32 -9.08 4.25
C PHE A 61 9.52 -8.05 5.07
N ASN A 62 8.26 -7.81 4.74
CA ASN A 62 7.40 -6.87 5.46
C ASN A 62 7.04 -7.43 6.85
N ARG A 63 7.54 -6.76 7.90
CA ARG A 63 7.31 -7.18 9.30
C ARG A 63 6.06 -6.58 9.92
N GLU A 64 5.62 -5.42 9.42
CA GLU A 64 4.51 -4.65 10.03
C GLU A 64 3.16 -5.06 9.47
N ARG A 65 3.10 -5.35 8.16
CA ARG A 65 1.88 -5.71 7.42
C ARG A 65 2.03 -7.08 6.77
N LYS A 66 2.63 -8.03 7.49
CA LYS A 66 2.90 -9.35 6.93
C LYS A 66 1.60 -10.06 6.54
N GLN A 67 1.46 -10.32 5.24
CA GLN A 67 0.35 -11.13 4.74
C GLN A 67 0.64 -12.61 4.97
N LYS A 68 -0.41 -13.38 5.27
CA LYS A 68 -0.29 -14.84 5.43
C LYS A 68 0.02 -15.52 4.09
N GLU A 69 -0.50 -14.96 3.02
CA GLU A 69 -0.41 -15.46 1.65
C GLU A 69 -0.41 -14.26 0.70
N LEU A 70 0.35 -14.37 -0.39
CA LEU A 70 0.31 -13.42 -1.50
C LEU A 70 -0.42 -14.06 -2.67
N THR A 71 -1.27 -13.29 -3.35
CA THR A 71 -2.02 -13.78 -4.51
C THR A 71 -1.59 -13.00 -5.75
N LEU A 72 -0.90 -13.69 -6.66
CA LEU A 72 -0.56 -13.18 -7.98
C LEU A 72 -1.52 -13.77 -9.02
N GLY A 73 -2.46 -12.96 -9.53
CA GLY A 73 -3.30 -13.35 -10.65
C GLY A 73 -2.59 -13.08 -11.97
N ILE A 74 -2.57 -14.06 -12.88
CA ILE A 74 -1.88 -13.96 -14.16
C ILE A 74 -2.88 -14.11 -15.30
N CYS A 75 -2.95 -13.09 -16.15
CA CYS A 75 -3.70 -13.08 -17.41
C CYS A 75 -2.77 -12.58 -18.54
N SER A 76 -1.59 -13.17 -18.61
CA SER A 76 -0.54 -12.82 -19.58
C SER A 76 -0.63 -13.66 -20.85
N PRO A 77 -0.27 -13.12 -22.03
CA PRO A 77 -0.09 -13.91 -23.25
C PRO A 77 1.18 -14.79 -23.23
N GLY A 78 2.03 -14.70 -22.21
CA GLY A 78 3.33 -15.36 -22.15
C GLY A 78 4.48 -14.46 -22.64
N GLY A 79 5.62 -15.06 -22.98
CA GLY A 79 6.81 -14.35 -23.44
C GLY A 79 8.11 -15.11 -23.16
N ASP A 80 9.12 -14.41 -22.65
CA ASP A 80 10.45 -14.96 -22.38
C ASP A 80 10.43 -16.06 -21.30
N LEU A 81 10.89 -17.25 -21.68
CA LEU A 81 10.86 -18.43 -20.81
C LEU A 81 11.82 -18.31 -19.63
N ASN A 82 12.98 -17.67 -19.81
CA ASN A 82 13.97 -17.51 -18.74
C ASN A 82 13.47 -16.53 -17.67
N ALA A 83 12.82 -15.44 -18.08
CA ALA A 83 12.18 -14.48 -17.18
C ALA A 83 11.03 -15.13 -16.40
N CYS A 84 10.26 -16.03 -17.03
CA CYS A 84 9.24 -16.82 -16.36
C CYS A 84 9.85 -17.75 -15.29
N PHE A 85 10.93 -18.47 -15.61
CA PHE A 85 11.60 -19.32 -14.62
C PHE A 85 12.22 -18.51 -13.48
N ALA A 86 12.78 -17.34 -13.75
CA ALA A 86 13.26 -16.44 -12.71
C ALA A 86 12.14 -16.01 -11.74
N LEU A 87 10.91 -15.78 -12.24
CA LEU A 87 9.76 -15.51 -11.37
C LEU A 87 9.40 -16.74 -10.52
N VAL A 88 9.39 -17.94 -11.10
CA VAL A 88 9.09 -19.20 -10.37
C VAL A 88 10.08 -19.45 -9.24
N ASP A 89 11.38 -19.19 -9.44
CA ASP A 89 12.41 -19.38 -8.42
C ASP A 89 12.24 -18.42 -7.22
N ILE A 90 11.49 -17.32 -7.37
CA ILE A 90 11.23 -16.33 -6.32
C ILE A 90 9.96 -16.62 -5.52
N MET A 91 8.99 -17.36 -6.09
CA MET A 91 7.73 -17.72 -5.44
C MET A 91 7.93 -18.79 -4.35
#